data_AF-A0A3C0BMH3-F1
#
_entry.id   AF-A0A3C0BMH3-F1
#
_cell.length_a   1.000
_cell.length_b   1.000
_cell.length_c   1.000
_cell.angle_alpha   90.00
_cell.angle_beta   90.00
_cell.angle_gamma   90.00
#
_symmetry.space_group_name_H-M   'P 1'
#
loop_
_entity.id
_entity.type
_entity.pdbx_description
1 polymer ?
#
loop_
_entity_poly.entity_id
_entity_poly.type
_entity_poly.pdbx_seq_one_letter_code
_entity_poly.pdbx_strand_id
1 'polypeptide(L)'
;DTADITNSTEVVLTSVAGNSSAIGYISLGSLNSAVKALKIDGAGASVANIRNGSYKISRPFNIVTKPDLSDAAKEFYRYILSSDGQAVIEKNGYIAAVKNPAYMVNVKTGKVTVAGSSSVFPVMEKLAEAFKAANPGVTVEVSQSDSTTGINSATQGVCDIGMASRELTDGEIAKGVTGTKIALDGIAIIVNKVNPAEGLSKEQVRRIFTGEITKWTELK
;
A
#
# COMPACT_ATOMS: atom_id res chain seq x y z
N ASP A 1 -20.36 2.26 17.92
CA ASP A 1 -20.46 3.73 17.96
C ASP A 1 -19.12 4.46 18.06
N THR A 2 -17.97 3.79 17.91
CA THR A 2 -16.66 4.47 17.80
C THR A 2 -15.99 4.13 16.48
N ALA A 3 -15.32 5.12 15.88
CA ALA A 3 -14.45 4.94 14.73
C ALA A 3 -13.03 5.32 15.16
N ASP A 4 -12.14 4.35 15.16
CA ASP A 4 -10.74 4.56 15.53
C ASP A 4 -9.91 4.74 14.25
N ILE A 5 -9.20 5.87 14.16
CA ILE A 5 -8.34 6.18 13.02
C ILE A 5 -6.91 5.86 13.43
N THR A 6 -6.25 4.99 12.65
CA THR A 6 -4.83 4.68 12.80
C THR A 6 -4.13 4.75 11.46
N ASN A 7 -2.88 5.18 11.47
CA ASN A 7 -2.00 5.20 10.31
C ASN A 7 -1.13 3.93 10.23
N SER A 8 -1.40 2.88 11.02
CA SER A 8 -0.61 1.64 11.01
C SER A 8 -1.47 0.42 10.68
N THR A 9 -1.08 -0.30 9.62
CA THR A 9 -1.69 -1.58 9.21
C THR A 9 -1.64 -2.62 10.33
N GLU A 10 -0.56 -2.67 11.09
CA GLU A 10 -0.38 -3.61 12.21
C GLU A 10 -1.33 -3.30 13.39
N VAL A 11 -1.59 -2.02 13.64
CA VAL A 11 -2.56 -1.60 14.65
C VAL A 11 -3.98 -1.99 14.21
N VAL A 12 -4.33 -1.81 12.93
CA VAL A 12 -5.64 -2.28 12.42
C VAL A 12 -5.80 -3.78 12.61
N LEU A 13 -4.78 -4.57 12.23
CA LEU A 13 -4.79 -6.03 12.40
C LEU A 13 -5.01 -6.44 13.86
N THR A 14 -4.25 -5.84 14.77
CA THR A 14 -4.33 -6.16 16.21
C THR A 14 -5.67 -5.76 16.81
N SER A 15 -6.18 -4.57 16.48
CA SER A 15 -7.48 -4.09 16.94
C SER A 15 -8.62 -4.98 16.46
N VAL A 16 -8.62 -5.39 15.19
CA VAL A 16 -9.65 -6.28 14.63
C VAL A 16 -9.54 -7.69 15.23
N ALA A 17 -8.33 -8.22 15.41
CA ALA A 17 -8.11 -9.51 16.03
C ALA A 17 -8.55 -9.56 17.51
N GLY A 18 -8.44 -8.44 18.23
CA GLY A 18 -8.82 -8.32 19.65
C GLY A 18 -10.29 -8.00 19.91
N ASN A 19 -11.06 -7.57 18.91
CA ASN A 19 -12.44 -7.12 19.09
C ASN A 19 -13.41 -7.86 18.16
N SER A 20 -14.28 -8.69 18.72
CA SER A 20 -15.26 -9.51 17.98
C SER A 20 -16.24 -8.71 17.12
N SER A 21 -16.48 -7.45 17.45
CA SER A 21 -17.38 -6.56 16.73
C SER A 21 -16.67 -5.67 15.70
N ALA A 22 -15.34 -5.65 15.68
CA ALA A 22 -14.59 -4.75 14.82
C ALA A 22 -14.60 -5.17 13.35
N ILE A 23 -14.61 -4.15 12.49
CA ILE A 23 -14.37 -4.23 11.05
C ILE A 23 -13.26 -3.24 10.71
N GLY A 24 -12.37 -3.64 9.82
CA GLY A 24 -11.29 -2.80 9.32
C GLY A 24 -10.99 -3.07 7.86
N TYR A 25 -10.06 -2.32 7.31
CA TYR A 25 -9.52 -2.60 5.99
C TYR A 25 -8.00 -2.53 6.03
N ILE A 26 -7.35 -3.39 5.26
CA ILE A 26 -5.90 -3.46 5.13
C ILE A 26 -5.49 -3.70 3.68
N SER A 27 -4.22 -3.44 3.36
CA SER A 27 -3.63 -3.93 2.11
C SER A 27 -3.71 -5.45 2.07
N LEU A 28 -4.05 -6.01 0.90
CA LEU A 28 -4.14 -7.45 0.66
C LEU A 28 -2.80 -8.13 0.94
N GLY A 29 -1.67 -7.49 0.59
CA GLY A 29 -0.34 -8.02 0.87
C GLY A 29 -0.01 -8.14 2.37
N SER A 30 -0.78 -7.50 3.24
CA SER A 30 -0.64 -7.59 4.71
C SER A 30 -1.64 -8.55 5.36
N LEU A 31 -2.54 -9.16 4.59
CA LEU A 31 -3.51 -10.12 5.12
C LEU A 31 -2.78 -11.35 5.67
N ASN A 32 -3.13 -11.75 6.89
CA ASN A 32 -2.57 -12.92 7.55
C ASN A 32 -3.65 -13.68 8.33
N SER A 33 -3.25 -14.78 8.95
CA SER A 33 -4.15 -15.68 9.67
C SER A 33 -4.65 -15.13 11.01
N ALA A 34 -4.39 -13.88 11.42
CA ALA A 34 -4.92 -13.32 12.67
C ALA A 34 -6.38 -12.87 12.56
N VAL A 35 -6.81 -12.52 11.35
CA VAL A 35 -8.15 -11.95 11.06
C VAL A 35 -8.84 -12.75 9.95
N LYS A 36 -10.14 -12.51 9.74
CA LYS A 36 -10.91 -13.09 8.64
C LYS A 36 -11.19 -12.02 7.59
N ALA A 37 -10.83 -12.26 6.33
CA ALA A 37 -11.20 -11.39 5.22
C ALA A 37 -12.60 -11.76 4.68
N LEU A 38 -13.45 -10.76 4.49
CA LEU A 38 -14.79 -10.92 3.94
C LEU A 38 -14.76 -10.96 2.41
N LYS A 39 -15.65 -11.75 1.81
CA LYS A 39 -15.94 -11.65 0.37
C LYS A 39 -16.69 -10.36 0.09
N ILE A 40 -16.35 -9.66 -0.99
CA ILE A 40 -17.08 -8.48 -1.45
C ILE A 40 -17.79 -8.81 -2.75
N ASP A 41 -19.10 -8.58 -2.79
CA ASP A 41 -19.96 -8.91 -3.94
C ASP A 41 -19.77 -10.39 -4.39
N GLY A 42 -19.55 -11.29 -3.42
CA GLY A 42 -19.33 -12.72 -3.63
C GLY A 42 -17.89 -13.12 -3.97
N ALA A 43 -16.98 -12.17 -4.25
CA ALA A 43 -15.59 -12.44 -4.57
C ALA A 43 -14.67 -12.26 -3.36
N GLY A 44 -13.72 -13.18 -3.16
CA GLY A 44 -12.67 -13.01 -2.15
C GLY A 44 -11.59 -12.03 -2.61
N ALA A 45 -10.96 -11.31 -1.67
CA ALA A 45 -9.81 -10.45 -1.97
C ALA A 45 -8.61 -11.32 -2.40
N SER A 46 -8.25 -11.28 -3.69
CA SER A 46 -7.10 -11.99 -4.23
C SER A 46 -6.57 -11.29 -5.49
N VAL A 47 -5.29 -11.47 -5.80
CA VAL A 47 -4.69 -10.95 -7.05
C VAL A 47 -5.44 -11.45 -8.28
N ALA A 48 -5.85 -12.72 -8.31
CA ALA A 48 -6.61 -13.29 -9.40
C ALA A 48 -7.97 -12.60 -9.59
N ASN A 49 -8.70 -12.39 -8.49
CA ASN A 49 -10.02 -11.76 -8.53
C ASN A 49 -9.96 -10.27 -8.85
N ILE A 50 -8.88 -9.58 -8.47
CA ILE A 50 -8.66 -8.18 -8.87
C ILE A 50 -8.36 -8.11 -10.36
N ARG A 51 -7.47 -8.97 -10.86
CA ARG A 51 -7.10 -9.02 -12.29
C ARG A 51 -8.27 -9.35 -13.20
N ASN A 52 -9.16 -10.26 -12.79
CA ASN A 52 -10.34 -10.63 -13.57
C ASN A 52 -11.56 -9.71 -13.33
N GLY A 53 -11.44 -8.70 -12.46
CA GLY A 53 -12.48 -7.71 -12.20
C GLY A 53 -13.63 -8.15 -11.30
N SER A 54 -13.60 -9.39 -10.77
CA SER A 54 -14.61 -9.87 -9.81
C SER A 54 -14.47 -9.22 -8.43
N TYR A 55 -13.25 -8.83 -8.02
CA TYR A 55 -13.01 -8.06 -6.80
C TYR A 55 -12.57 -6.64 -7.13
N LYS A 56 -13.43 -5.66 -6.87
CA LYS A 56 -13.27 -4.27 -7.36
C LYS A 56 -12.69 -3.29 -6.33
N ILE A 57 -12.44 -3.73 -5.10
CA ILE A 57 -11.87 -2.86 -4.07
C ILE A 57 -10.33 -2.91 -4.17
N SER A 58 -9.77 -1.94 -4.87
CA SER A 58 -8.33 -1.80 -5.07
C SER A 58 -7.91 -0.34 -5.14
N ARG A 59 -6.63 -0.05 -4.94
CA ARG A 59 -6.05 1.29 -5.00
C ARG A 59 -4.65 1.29 -5.62
N PRO A 60 -4.19 2.40 -6.21
CA PRO A 60 -2.82 2.53 -6.69
C PRO A 60 -1.85 2.67 -5.52
N PHE A 61 -0.68 2.06 -5.66
CA PHE A 61 0.50 2.43 -4.88
C PHE A 61 1.39 3.29 -5.76
N ASN A 62 1.60 4.52 -5.31
CA ASN A 62 2.38 5.55 -5.96
C ASN A 62 3.65 5.83 -5.14
N ILE A 63 4.76 6.04 -5.85
CA ILE A 63 5.92 6.76 -5.30
C ILE A 63 5.88 8.21 -5.78
N VAL A 64 6.38 9.12 -4.95
CA VAL A 64 6.31 10.56 -5.17
C VAL A 64 7.71 11.12 -5.18
N THR A 65 8.09 11.79 -6.27
CA THR A 65 9.46 12.26 -6.45
C THR A 65 9.49 13.70 -6.96
N LYS A 66 10.54 14.43 -6.58
CA LYS A 66 10.93 15.67 -7.25
C LYS A 66 11.74 15.36 -8.53
N PRO A 67 11.90 16.33 -9.44
CA PRO A 67 12.77 16.18 -10.62
C PRO A 67 14.23 15.92 -10.24
N ASP A 68 14.71 16.59 -9.20
CA ASP A 68 16.13 16.63 -8.82
C ASP A 68 16.49 15.58 -7.77
N LEU A 69 16.24 14.31 -8.08
CA LEU A 69 16.66 13.20 -7.22
C LEU A 69 18.19 13.06 -7.19
N SER A 70 18.73 12.67 -6.02
CA SER A 70 20.10 12.19 -5.88
C SER A 70 20.36 10.98 -6.78
N ASP A 71 21.61 10.72 -7.15
CA ASP A 71 21.94 9.58 -8.04
C ASP A 71 21.49 8.24 -7.46
N ALA A 72 21.66 8.04 -6.15
CA ALA A 72 21.18 6.86 -5.45
C ALA A 72 19.64 6.74 -5.48
N ALA A 73 18.91 7.85 -5.31
CA ALA A 73 17.46 7.84 -5.37
C ALA A 73 16.93 7.62 -6.79
N LYS A 74 17.56 8.19 -7.82
CA LYS A 74 17.26 7.90 -9.22
C LYS A 74 17.44 6.41 -9.52
N GLU A 75 18.48 5.81 -8.97
CA GLU A 75 18.77 4.41 -9.20
C GLU A 75 17.78 3.49 -8.48
N PHE A 76 17.41 3.81 -7.24
CA PHE A 76 16.35 3.08 -6.55
C PHE A 76 15.00 3.22 -7.27
N TYR A 77 14.66 4.42 -7.77
CA TYR A 77 13.49 4.64 -8.62
C TYR A 77 13.50 3.72 -9.86
N ARG A 78 14.63 3.63 -10.57
CA ARG A 78 14.78 2.73 -11.73
C ARG A 78 14.64 1.27 -11.34
N TYR A 79 15.22 0.86 -10.22
CA TYR A 79 15.07 -0.50 -9.71
C TYR A 79 13.60 -0.85 -9.44
N ILE A 80 12.85 0.02 -8.75
CA ILE A 80 11.43 -0.19 -8.45
C ILE A 80 10.63 -0.43 -9.73
N LEU A 81 10.95 0.30 -10.80
CA LEU A 81 10.26 0.20 -12.07
C LEU A 81 10.79 -0.91 -13.00
N SER A 82 11.94 -1.50 -12.71
CA SER A 82 12.54 -2.60 -13.50
C SER A 82 11.73 -3.89 -13.38
N SER A 83 11.96 -4.86 -14.27
CA SER A 83 11.34 -6.19 -14.12
C SER A 83 11.69 -6.87 -12.79
N ASP A 84 12.87 -6.60 -12.22
CA ASP A 84 13.31 -7.20 -10.95
C ASP A 84 12.53 -6.61 -9.76
N GLY A 85 12.36 -5.28 -9.74
CA GLY A 85 11.51 -4.60 -8.76
C GLY A 85 10.05 -5.02 -8.88
N GLN A 86 9.52 -5.12 -10.11
CA GLN A 86 8.16 -5.57 -10.35
C GLN A 86 7.95 -7.05 -9.94
N ALA A 87 8.96 -7.91 -10.11
CA ALA A 87 8.91 -9.29 -9.63
C ALA A 87 8.85 -9.36 -8.09
N VAL A 88 9.56 -8.46 -7.38
CA VAL A 88 9.44 -8.33 -5.92
C VAL A 88 8.01 -7.92 -5.53
N ILE A 89 7.41 -6.97 -6.25
CA ILE A 89 6.02 -6.54 -6.02
C ILE A 89 5.04 -7.71 -6.17
N GLU A 90 5.13 -8.48 -7.26
CA GLU A 90 4.24 -9.63 -7.49
C GLU A 90 4.44 -10.75 -6.46
N LYS A 91 5.70 -11.05 -6.11
CA LYS A 91 6.04 -12.06 -5.09
C LYS A 91 5.42 -11.74 -3.72
N ASN A 92 5.21 -10.46 -3.41
CA ASN A 92 4.63 -10.02 -2.15
C ASN A 92 3.11 -9.79 -2.22
N GLY A 93 2.42 -10.30 -3.24
CA GLY A 93 0.96 -10.32 -3.30
C GLY A 93 0.30 -9.08 -3.90
N TYR A 94 1.09 -8.24 -4.57
CA TYR A 94 0.62 -7.04 -5.27
C TYR A 94 0.56 -7.27 -6.79
N ILE A 95 -0.07 -6.36 -7.52
CA ILE A 95 -0.12 -6.41 -8.98
C ILE A 95 0.88 -5.41 -9.54
N ALA A 96 1.84 -5.89 -10.34
CA ALA A 96 2.79 -5.05 -11.06
C ALA A 96 2.10 -3.99 -11.93
N ALA A 97 2.66 -2.78 -11.95
CA ALA A 97 2.12 -1.66 -12.71
C ALA A 97 2.84 -1.41 -14.06
N VAL A 98 4.08 -1.89 -14.20
CA VAL A 98 4.91 -1.59 -15.38
C VAL A 98 5.65 -2.85 -15.87
N LYS A 99 6.16 -2.80 -17.11
CA LYS A 99 6.93 -3.87 -17.76
C LYS A 99 8.19 -3.31 -18.40
N ASN A 100 9.15 -2.91 -17.57
CA ASN A 100 10.45 -2.41 -18.04
C ASN A 100 11.52 -3.53 -18.03
N PRO A 101 12.68 -3.31 -18.68
CA PRO A 101 13.80 -4.25 -18.64
C PRO A 101 14.33 -4.53 -17.22
N ALA A 102 15.18 -5.55 -17.12
CA ALA A 102 15.89 -5.88 -15.89
C ALA A 102 16.78 -4.74 -15.41
N TYR A 103 17.01 -4.69 -14.10
CA TYR A 103 17.83 -3.67 -13.48
C TYR A 103 19.31 -3.91 -13.78
N MET A 104 20.01 -2.83 -14.09
CA MET A 104 21.46 -2.82 -14.27
C MET A 104 22.08 -1.86 -13.27
N VAL A 105 22.98 -2.36 -12.42
CA VAL A 105 23.66 -1.57 -11.40
C VAL A 105 24.45 -0.44 -12.03
N ASN A 106 24.13 0.80 -11.67
CA ASN A 106 24.85 1.99 -12.14
C ASN A 106 25.23 2.97 -11.02
N VAL A 107 25.16 2.54 -9.75
CA VAL A 107 25.58 3.35 -8.60
C VAL A 107 26.43 2.52 -7.65
N LYS A 108 27.49 3.12 -7.10
CA LYS A 108 28.40 2.42 -6.17
C LYS A 108 28.06 2.69 -4.70
N THR A 109 27.66 3.92 -4.38
CA THR A 109 27.39 4.35 -3.01
C THR A 109 26.30 5.41 -2.95
N GLY A 110 25.65 5.54 -1.81
CA GLY A 110 24.75 6.67 -1.54
C GLY A 110 23.74 6.33 -0.45
N LYS A 111 22.87 7.29 -0.15
CA LYS A 111 21.77 7.14 0.79
C LYS A 111 20.47 7.54 0.12
N VAL A 112 19.44 6.74 0.33
CA VAL A 112 18.07 6.99 -0.11
C VAL A 112 17.16 6.99 1.10
N THR A 113 16.36 8.03 1.23
CA THR A 113 15.34 8.17 2.26
C THR A 113 13.95 8.09 1.65
N VAL A 114 13.12 7.21 2.20
CA VAL A 114 11.77 6.94 1.73
C VAL A 114 10.81 7.12 2.89
N ALA A 115 9.70 7.84 2.69
CA ALA A 115 8.73 8.07 3.76
C ALA A 115 7.27 8.08 3.26
N GLY A 116 6.33 7.61 4.07
CA GLY A 116 4.91 7.75 3.78
C GLY A 116 4.07 6.53 4.11
N SER A 117 3.07 6.28 3.26
CA SER A 117 1.98 5.34 3.51
C SER A 117 2.40 3.99 4.10
N SER A 118 1.82 3.69 5.27
CA SER A 118 1.88 2.37 5.94
C SER A 118 1.34 1.19 5.15
N SER A 119 0.55 1.44 4.12
CA SER A 119 0.10 0.40 3.20
C SER A 119 1.16 0.03 2.15
N VAL A 120 1.97 1.00 1.75
CA VAL A 120 3.08 0.82 0.79
C VAL A 120 4.34 0.33 1.51
N PHE A 121 4.49 0.66 2.79
CA PHE A 121 5.66 0.34 3.61
C PHE A 121 6.11 -1.13 3.51
N PRO A 122 5.25 -2.17 3.64
CA PRO A 122 5.70 -3.56 3.60
C PRO A 122 6.36 -3.95 2.28
N VAL A 123 5.81 -3.53 1.13
CA VAL A 123 6.41 -3.82 -0.17
C VAL A 123 7.64 -2.96 -0.44
N MET A 124 7.67 -1.72 0.06
CA MET A 124 8.83 -0.85 -0.07
C MET A 124 10.04 -1.39 0.71
N GLU A 125 9.83 -1.95 1.90
CA GLU A 125 10.89 -2.64 2.65
C GLU A 125 11.49 -3.80 1.84
N LYS A 126 10.65 -4.58 1.16
CA LYS A 126 11.12 -5.68 0.31
C LYS A 126 11.84 -5.21 -0.95
N LEU A 127 11.40 -4.10 -1.54
CA LEU A 127 12.10 -3.45 -2.64
C LEU A 127 13.46 -2.92 -2.17
N ALA A 128 13.53 -2.28 -1.01
CA ALA A 128 14.76 -1.77 -0.41
C ALA A 128 15.73 -2.91 -0.07
N GLU A 129 15.26 -4.00 0.51
CA GLU A 129 16.05 -5.20 0.82
C GLU A 129 16.71 -5.78 -0.44
N ALA A 130 15.91 -6.02 -1.49
CA ALA A 130 16.39 -6.59 -2.73
C ALA A 130 17.31 -5.63 -3.51
N PHE A 131 17.01 -4.32 -3.50
CA PHE A 131 17.89 -3.31 -4.08
C PHE A 131 19.24 -3.24 -3.36
N LYS A 132 19.27 -3.27 -2.02
CA LYS A 132 20.51 -3.30 -1.23
C LYS A 132 21.35 -4.54 -1.53
N ALA A 133 20.71 -5.69 -1.74
CA ALA A 133 21.41 -6.90 -2.14
C ALA A 133 22.11 -6.75 -3.51
N ALA A 134 21.48 -6.03 -4.46
CA ALA A 134 22.07 -5.71 -5.76
C ALA A 134 23.08 -4.54 -5.70
N ASN A 135 22.97 -3.65 -4.71
CA ASN A 135 23.78 -2.43 -4.57
C ASN A 135 24.32 -2.28 -3.12
N PRO A 136 25.30 -3.09 -2.69
CA PRO A 136 25.70 -3.17 -1.28
C PRO A 136 26.25 -1.87 -0.68
N GLY A 137 26.73 -0.93 -1.50
CA GLY A 137 27.22 0.38 -1.03
C GLY A 137 26.15 1.45 -0.87
N VAL A 138 24.88 1.15 -1.21
CA VAL A 138 23.77 2.09 -1.06
C VAL A 138 22.94 1.73 0.17
N THR A 139 22.62 2.72 0.99
CA THR A 139 21.65 2.58 2.07
C THR A 139 20.28 3.07 1.62
N VAL A 140 19.24 2.33 2.02
CA VAL A 140 17.84 2.73 1.83
C VAL A 140 17.15 2.65 3.17
N GLU A 141 16.65 3.78 3.64
CA GLU A 141 15.91 3.94 4.90
C GLU A 141 14.45 4.23 4.57
N VAL A 142 13.55 3.36 5.02
CA VAL A 142 12.11 3.52 4.81
C VAL A 142 11.44 3.86 6.14
N SER A 143 10.63 4.93 6.14
CA SER A 143 9.90 5.41 7.30
C SER A 143 8.39 5.37 7.04
N GLN A 144 7.65 4.80 8.00
CA GLN A 144 6.20 4.69 7.91
C GLN A 144 5.49 5.92 8.50
N SER A 145 4.47 6.40 7.78
CA SER A 145 3.48 7.39 8.19
C SER A 145 2.18 7.21 7.36
N ASP A 146 1.47 8.29 7.05
CA ASP A 146 0.33 8.30 6.12
C ASP A 146 0.72 8.84 4.72
N SER A 147 -0.17 8.67 3.73
CA SER A 147 0.07 9.11 2.35
C SER A 147 0.26 10.62 2.22
N THR A 148 -0.50 11.42 2.98
CA THR A 148 -0.43 12.90 2.90
C THR A 148 0.90 13.39 3.48
N THR A 149 1.31 12.83 4.62
CA THR A 149 2.63 13.08 5.21
C THR A 149 3.74 12.68 4.25
N GLY A 150 3.69 11.50 3.63
CA GLY A 150 4.67 11.06 2.64
C GLY A 150 4.78 11.99 1.42
N ILE A 151 3.65 12.42 0.86
CA ILE A 151 3.62 13.38 -0.26
C ILE A 151 4.25 14.71 0.16
N ASN A 152 3.90 15.22 1.35
CA ASN A 152 4.45 16.45 1.87
C ASN A 152 5.96 16.34 2.14
N SER A 153 6.43 15.21 2.69
CA SER A 153 7.86 14.96 2.93
C SER A 153 8.66 15.02 1.63
N ALA A 154 8.18 14.37 0.56
CA ALA A 154 8.82 14.46 -0.76
C ALA A 154 8.79 15.89 -1.32
N THR A 155 7.64 16.55 -1.23
CA THR A 155 7.44 17.94 -1.67
C THR A 155 8.35 18.93 -0.95
N GLN A 156 8.62 18.71 0.33
CA GLN A 156 9.48 19.57 1.14
C GLN A 156 10.95 19.17 1.06
N GLY A 157 11.28 18.04 0.42
CA GLY A 157 12.65 17.51 0.37
C GLY A 157 13.13 16.91 1.68
N VAL A 158 12.21 16.51 2.57
CA VAL A 158 12.49 15.80 3.82
C VAL A 158 12.89 14.34 3.53
N CYS A 159 12.33 13.76 2.48
CA CYS A 159 12.75 12.47 1.94
C CYS A 159 12.98 12.56 0.42
N ASP A 160 13.78 11.64 -0.13
CA ASP A 160 14.00 11.53 -1.57
C ASP A 160 12.73 11.03 -2.28
N ILE A 161 12.06 10.04 -1.68
CA ILE A 161 10.88 9.38 -2.26
C ILE A 161 9.74 9.34 -1.24
N GLY A 162 8.59 9.88 -1.61
CA GLY A 162 7.34 9.76 -0.86
C GLY A 162 6.57 8.50 -1.25
N MET A 163 5.80 7.93 -0.32
CA MET A 163 4.91 6.80 -0.57
C MET A 163 3.44 7.20 -0.39
N ALA A 164 2.61 6.90 -1.38
CA ALA A 164 1.17 7.18 -1.35
C ALA A 164 0.35 5.98 -1.82
N SER A 165 -0.66 5.57 -1.04
CA SER A 165 -1.62 4.52 -1.42
C SER A 165 -2.91 5.10 -2.03
N ARG A 166 -2.77 6.20 -2.76
CA ARG A 166 -3.86 6.87 -3.50
C ARG A 166 -3.26 7.69 -4.63
N GLU A 167 -4.13 8.15 -5.53
CA GLU A 167 -3.74 9.19 -6.47
C GLU A 167 -3.37 10.48 -5.75
N LEU A 168 -2.44 11.21 -6.34
CA LEU A 168 -2.11 12.56 -5.92
C LEU A 168 -3.20 13.50 -6.42
N THR A 169 -3.49 14.53 -5.64
CA THR A 169 -4.38 15.61 -6.04
C THR A 169 -3.65 16.61 -6.93
N ASP A 170 -4.38 17.35 -7.76
CA ASP A 170 -3.80 18.41 -8.61
C ASP A 170 -3.05 19.45 -7.77
N GLY A 171 -3.56 19.77 -6.57
CA GLY A 171 -2.91 20.68 -5.63
C GLY A 171 -1.61 20.13 -5.02
N GLU A 172 -1.44 18.81 -4.95
CA GLU A 172 -0.17 18.18 -4.56
C GLU A 172 0.82 18.19 -5.73
N ILE A 173 0.38 17.86 -6.94
CA ILE A 173 1.20 17.86 -8.17
C ILE A 173 1.71 19.27 -8.48
N ALA A 174 0.87 20.30 -8.30
CA ALA A 174 1.22 21.70 -8.52
C ALA A 174 2.39 22.19 -7.64
N LYS A 175 2.77 21.43 -6.59
CA LYS A 175 3.95 21.72 -5.76
C LYS A 175 5.26 21.18 -6.34
N GLY A 176 5.24 20.72 -7.60
CA GLY A 176 6.44 20.32 -8.34
C GLY A 176 6.90 18.88 -8.09
N VAL A 177 5.97 17.99 -7.70
CA VAL A 177 6.24 16.55 -7.54
C VAL A 177 5.47 15.74 -8.56
N THR A 178 5.99 14.56 -8.88
CA THR A 178 5.34 13.59 -9.77
C THR A 178 4.99 12.33 -9.00
N GLY A 179 3.76 11.85 -9.16
CA GLY A 179 3.33 10.53 -8.71
C GLY A 179 3.60 9.49 -9.80
N THR A 180 4.28 8.40 -9.45
CA THR A 180 4.49 7.25 -10.34
C THR A 180 3.85 6.01 -9.74
N LYS A 181 2.92 5.39 -10.46
CA LYS A 181 2.30 4.14 -10.04
C LYS A 181 3.26 2.97 -10.15
N ILE A 182 3.52 2.31 -9.03
CA ILE A 182 4.43 1.16 -8.93
C ILE A 182 3.70 -0.17 -8.78
N ALA A 183 2.48 -0.14 -8.22
CA ALA A 183 1.65 -1.34 -8.06
C ALA A 183 0.16 -1.00 -7.99
N LEU A 184 -0.67 -2.03 -8.14
CA LEU A 184 -2.06 -2.02 -7.72
C LEU A 184 -2.22 -2.93 -6.50
N ASP A 185 -2.83 -2.40 -5.44
CA ASP A 185 -3.08 -3.06 -4.16
C ASP A 185 -4.57 -3.41 -4.04
N GLY A 186 -4.86 -4.66 -3.68
CA GLY A 186 -6.20 -5.04 -3.25
C GLY A 186 -6.45 -4.56 -1.83
N ILE A 187 -7.66 -4.10 -1.53
CA ILE A 187 -8.02 -3.77 -0.14
C ILE A 187 -8.86 -4.91 0.41
N ALA A 188 -8.37 -5.58 1.45
CA ALA A 188 -9.11 -6.61 2.15
C ALA A 188 -9.96 -5.98 3.25
N ILE A 189 -11.28 -6.21 3.22
CA ILE A 189 -12.16 -5.89 4.35
C ILE A 189 -12.05 -7.04 5.35
N ILE A 190 -11.64 -6.72 6.58
CA ILE A 190 -11.34 -7.70 7.61
C ILE A 190 -12.25 -7.56 8.80
N VAL A 191 -12.54 -8.69 9.44
CA VAL A 191 -13.27 -8.79 10.70
C VAL A 191 -12.54 -9.76 11.64
N ASN A 192 -12.97 -9.75 12.89
CA ASN A 192 -12.55 -10.79 13.82
C ASN A 192 -12.94 -12.18 13.31
N LYS A 193 -12.13 -13.20 13.62
CA LYS A 193 -12.40 -14.58 13.22
C LYS A 193 -13.75 -15.12 13.71
N VAL A 194 -14.20 -14.69 14.88
CA VAL A 194 -15.46 -15.17 15.46
C VAL A 194 -16.69 -14.49 14.86
N ASN A 195 -16.50 -13.46 14.05
CA ASN A 195 -17.61 -12.77 13.39
C ASN A 195 -18.27 -13.72 12.36
N PRO A 196 -19.60 -13.89 12.38
CA PRO A 196 -20.28 -14.85 11.50
C PRO A 196 -20.42 -14.39 10.05
N ALA A 197 -20.17 -13.12 9.73
CA ALA A 197 -20.31 -12.61 8.36
C ALA A 197 -19.29 -13.28 7.43
N GLU A 198 -19.74 -13.76 6.27
CA GLU A 198 -18.89 -14.39 5.24
C GLU A 198 -18.59 -13.46 4.06
N GLY A 199 -19.42 -12.44 3.88
CA GLY A 199 -19.26 -11.43 2.85
C GLY A 199 -20.19 -10.25 3.03
N LEU A 200 -19.92 -9.19 2.27
CA LEU A 200 -20.69 -7.96 2.21
C LEU A 200 -20.84 -7.53 0.75
N SER A 201 -21.90 -6.79 0.44
CA SER A 201 -21.92 -6.01 -0.80
C SER A 201 -21.03 -4.77 -0.66
N LYS A 202 -20.55 -4.23 -1.78
CA LYS A 202 -19.82 -2.95 -1.79
C LYS A 202 -20.63 -1.82 -1.13
N GLU A 203 -21.96 -1.83 -1.31
CA GLU A 203 -22.83 -0.84 -0.71
C GLU A 203 -22.93 -1.01 0.81
N GLN A 204 -23.00 -2.24 1.33
CA GLN A 204 -22.93 -2.49 2.77
C GLN A 204 -21.61 -2.01 3.36
N VAL A 205 -20.48 -2.28 2.70
CA VAL A 205 -19.17 -1.76 3.11
C VAL A 205 -19.21 -0.24 3.19
N ARG A 206 -19.70 0.45 2.15
CA ARG A 206 -19.83 1.91 2.13
C ARG A 206 -20.63 2.38 3.34
N ARG A 207 -21.81 1.83 3.56
CA ARG A 207 -22.73 2.21 4.65
C ARG A 207 -22.14 1.96 6.04
N ILE A 208 -21.35 0.91 6.24
CA ILE A 208 -20.66 0.67 7.49
C ILE A 208 -19.58 1.75 7.72
N PHE A 209 -18.73 2.01 6.72
CA PHE A 209 -17.63 2.97 6.86
C PHE A 209 -18.09 4.45 6.83
N THR A 210 -19.32 4.74 6.39
CA THR A 210 -19.97 6.06 6.55
C THR A 210 -20.78 6.19 7.83
N GLY A 211 -20.91 5.13 8.63
CA GLY A 211 -21.67 5.12 9.88
C GLY A 211 -23.20 5.02 9.70
N GLU A 212 -23.68 4.72 8.50
CA GLU A 212 -25.11 4.45 8.24
C GLU A 212 -25.56 3.08 8.74
N ILE A 213 -24.66 2.11 8.82
CA ILE A 213 -24.86 0.81 9.48
C ILE A 213 -23.87 0.74 10.64
N THR A 214 -24.39 0.60 11.87
CA THR A 214 -23.55 0.59 13.07
C THR A 214 -23.60 -0.73 13.82
N LYS A 215 -24.51 -1.64 13.44
CA LYS A 215 -24.67 -2.96 14.05
C LYS A 215 -24.67 -4.08 13.03
N TRP A 216 -24.00 -5.19 13.34
CA TRP A 216 -23.99 -6.38 12.50
C TRP A 216 -25.39 -6.93 12.21
N THR A 217 -26.34 -6.76 13.13
CA THR A 217 -27.74 -7.20 12.98
C THR A 217 -28.52 -6.40 11.92
N GLU A 218 -28.01 -5.26 11.47
CA GLU A 218 -28.65 -4.44 10.42
C GLU A 218 -28.27 -4.90 9.00
N LEU A 219 -27.32 -5.83 8.89
CA LEU A 219 -26.93 -6.46 7.64
C LEU A 219 -27.96 -7.54 7.29
N LYS A 220 -28.88 -7.19 6.38
CA LYS A 220 -29.79 -8.11 5.70
C LYS A 220 -29.22 -8.53 4.35
#